data_AF-G7VVI5-F1
#
_entry.id   AF-G7VVI5-F1
#
_cell.length_a   1.000
_cell.length_b   1.000
_cell.length_c   1.000
_cell.angle_alpha   90.00
_cell.angle_beta   90.00
_cell.angle_gamma   90.00
#
_symmetry.space_group_name_H-M   'P 1'
#
loop_
_entity.id
_entity.type
_entity.pdbx_description
1 polymer ?
#
loop_
_entity_poly.entity_id
_entity_poly.type
_entity_poly.pdbx_seq_one_letter_code
_entity_poly.pdbx_strand_id
1 'polypeptide(L)' 'MYRTGRLINGKLFLKTLTGDWISLQMLIEIRIL' A
#
# COMPACT_ATOMS: atom_id res chain seq x y z
N MET A 1 7.11 4.85 -6.76
CA MET A 1 7.92 3.83 -6.07
C MET A 1 7.69 3.96 -4.58
N TYR A 2 7.20 2.90 -3.93
CA TYR A 2 6.99 2.87 -2.49
C TYR A 2 8.34 2.58 -1.81
N ARG A 3 8.84 3.49 -0.97
CA ARG A 3 10.14 3.32 -0.29
C ARG A 3 10.03 2.62 1.06
N THR A 4 8.83 2.58 1.62
CA THR A 4 8.61 2.11 3.00
C THR A 4 7.27 1.38 3.09
N GLY A 5 7.31 0.16 3.63
CA GLY A 5 6.14 -0.63 3.95
C GLY A 5 5.97 -0.76 5.45
N ARG A 6 4.73 -0.89 5.92
CA ARG A 6 4.41 -1.21 7.32
C ARG A 6 3.26 -2.20 7.43
N LEU A 7 3.31 -3.06 8.44
CA LEU A 7 2.20 -3.90 8.84
C LEU A 7 1.30 -3.13 9.81
N ILE A 8 0.00 -3.07 9.52
CA ILE A 8 -1.02 -2.52 10.40
C ILE A 8 -2.13 -3.56 10.49
N ASN A 9 -2.40 -4.08 11.69
CA ASN A 9 -3.44 -5.10 11.91
C ASN A 9 -3.33 -6.29 10.94
N GLY A 10 -2.10 -6.77 10.70
CA GLY A 10 -1.83 -7.90 9.81
C GLY A 10 -1.91 -7.58 8.30
N LYS A 11 -2.21 -6.34 7.91
CA LYS A 11 -2.27 -5.92 6.50
C LYS A 11 -1.03 -5.09 6.13
N LEU A 12 -0.51 -5.32 4.93
CA LEU A 12 0.65 -4.59 4.41
C LEU A 12 0.21 -3.27 3.76
N PHE A 13 0.76 -2.17 4.23
CA PHE A 13 0.56 -0.83 3.70
C PHE A 13 1.87 -0.28 3.15
N LEU A 14 1.76 0.52 2.09
CA LEU A 14 2.88 1.17 1.42
C LEU A 14 2.73 2.69 1.51
N LYS A 15 3.84 3.39 1.75
CA LYS A 15 3.84 4.86 1.81
C LYS A 15 3.95 5.45 0.42
N THR A 16 2.98 6.27 0.04
CA THR A 16 3.00 7.02 -1.23
C THR A 16 4.06 8.12 -1.19
N LEU A 17 4.34 8.72 -2.34
CA LEU A 17 5.23 9.88 -2.42
C LEU A 17 4.64 11.12 -1.71
N THR A 18 3.32 11.20 -1.60
CA THR A 18 2.60 12.27 -0.87
C THR A 18 2.62 12.06 0.65
N GLY A 19 3.05 10.88 1.11
CA GLY A 19 3.17 10.55 2.52
C GLY A 19 1.99 9.75 3.10
N ASP A 20 0.94 9.55 2.30
CA ASP A 20 -0.22 8.73 2.64
C ASP A 20 0.12 7.24 2.65
N TRP A 21 -0.75 6.44 3.29
CA TRP A 21 -0.62 4.99 3.32
C TRP A 21 -1.72 4.35 2.49
N ILE A 22 -1.32 3.52 1.53
CA ILE A 22 -2.24 2.71 0.72
C ILE A 22 -2.04 1.23 1.03
N SER A 23 -3.13 0.46 1.10
CA SER A 23 -3.01 -0.98 1.31
C SER A 23 -2.48 -1.65 0.05
N LEU A 24 -1.58 -2.62 0.20
CA LEU A 24 -1.06 -3.37 -0.95
C LEU A 24 -2.18 -4.15 -1.65
N GLN A 25 -3.15 -4.66 -0.88
CA GLN A 25 -4.30 -5.36 -1.43
C GLN A 25 -5.11 -4.48 -2.40
N MET A 26 -5.37 -3.22 -2.04
CA MET A 26 -6.10 -2.28 -2.91
C MET A 26 -5.36 -2.03 -4.23
N LEU A 27 -4.03 -1.96 -4.19
CA LEU A 27 -3.21 -1.82 -5.40
C LEU A 27 -3.27 -3.05 -6.31
N ILE A 28 -3.34 -4.25 -5.73
CA ILE A 28 -3.47 -5.50 -6.49
C ILE A 28 -4.86 -5.57 -7.15
N GLU A 29 -5.91 -5.22 -6.42
CA GLU A 29 -7.29 -5.23 -6.93
C GLU A 29 -7.49 -4.24 -8.08
N ILE A 30 -6.94 -3.01 -7.99
CA ILE A 30 -6.98 -2.02 -9.08
C ILE A 30 -6.32 -2.53 -10.37
N ARG A 31 -5.31 -3.41 -10.27
CA ARG A 31 -4.57 -3.92 -11.44
C ARG A 31 -5.29 -5.07 -12.16
N ILE A 32 -6.30 -5.66 -11.53
CA ILE A 32 -7.04 -6.82 -12.06
C ILE A 32 -8.32 -6.37 -12.81
N LEU A 33 -8.64 -5.08 -12.77
CA LEU A 33 -9.70 -4.42 -13.54
C LEU A 33 -9.13 -3.71 -14.77
#